data_AF-A0AAD8J1F2-F1
#
_entry.id   AF-A0AAD8J1F2-F1
#
_cell.length_a   1.000
_cell.length_b   1.000
_cell.length_c   1.000
_cell.angle_alpha   90.00
_cell.angle_beta   90.00
_cell.angle_gamma   90.00
#
_symmetry.space_group_name_H-M   'P 1'
#
loop_
_entity.id
_entity.type
_entity.pdbx_description
1 polymer ?
#
loop_
_entity_poly.entity_id
_entity_poly.type
_entity_poly.pdbx_seq_one_letter_code
_entity_poly.pdbx_strand_id
1 'polypeptide(L)'
;MQTLKVNNNLSSFVVDTWAIILNDNEKYKADESPMRLFCTIGCVHPTLDNVKSIIVTYPPFAENMDEMLTRINRTKLENIDMSFPQLFHINEHFYLICYNLKNPTYEIIDNIAREDDPKICYGQKPRILHSHFVKYLKAKGYLCFGE
;
A
#
# COMPACT_ATOMS: atom_id res chain seq x y z
N MET A 1 -7.09 -18.24 -11.45
CA MET A 1 -7.83 -17.45 -12.47
C MET A 1 -9.36 -17.55 -12.36
N GLN A 2 -9.93 -18.47 -11.58
CA GLN A 2 -11.40 -18.63 -11.46
C GLN A 2 -12.12 -17.43 -10.79
N THR A 3 -11.42 -16.62 -10.00
CA THR A 3 -11.96 -15.44 -9.31
C THR A 3 -12.10 -14.20 -10.20
N LEU A 4 -11.53 -14.21 -11.41
CA LEU A 4 -11.72 -13.15 -12.42
C LEU A 4 -13.03 -13.31 -13.22
N LYS A 5 -13.79 -14.37 -12.99
CA LYS A 5 -15.09 -14.56 -13.64
C LYS A 5 -16.08 -13.50 -13.14
N VAL A 6 -16.97 -13.08 -14.04
CA VAL A 6 -18.06 -12.15 -13.71
C VAL A 6 -18.87 -12.70 -12.53
N ASN A 7 -19.28 -11.80 -11.62
CA ASN A 7 -20.02 -12.10 -10.39
C ASN A 7 -19.26 -12.90 -9.32
N ASN A 8 -17.93 -13.02 -9.41
CA ASN A 8 -17.09 -13.58 -8.35
C ASN A 8 -16.30 -12.49 -7.63
N ASN A 9 -16.08 -12.68 -6.33
CA ASN A 9 -15.12 -11.89 -5.59
C ASN A 9 -13.69 -12.23 -6.05
N LEU A 10 -12.86 -11.20 -6.20
CA LEU A 10 -11.44 -11.38 -6.48
C LEU A 10 -10.75 -12.03 -5.28
N SER A 11 -9.80 -12.93 -5.54
CA SER A 11 -8.91 -13.39 -4.48
C SER A 11 -7.78 -12.40 -4.28
N SER A 12 -7.30 -12.26 -3.04
CA SER A 12 -6.11 -11.47 -2.71
C SER A 12 -4.90 -11.86 -3.57
N PHE A 13 -4.73 -13.16 -3.86
CA PHE A 13 -3.66 -13.65 -4.76
C PHE A 13 -3.71 -13.05 -6.16
N VAL A 14 -4.91 -12.85 -6.73
CA VAL A 14 -5.04 -12.22 -8.06
C VAL A 14 -4.57 -10.77 -7.97
N VAL A 15 -4.90 -10.07 -6.89
CA VAL A 15 -4.48 -8.68 -6.75
C VAL A 15 -2.99 -8.55 -6.45
N ASP A 16 -2.44 -9.41 -5.59
CA ASP A 16 -0.99 -9.46 -5.35
C ASP A 16 -0.22 -9.75 -6.64
N THR A 17 -0.72 -10.65 -7.49
CA THR A 17 -0.15 -10.91 -8.81
C THR A 17 -0.19 -9.66 -9.70
N TRP A 18 -1.31 -8.91 -9.67
CA TRP A 18 -1.43 -7.67 -10.42
C TRP A 18 -0.44 -6.60 -9.94
N ALA A 19 -0.30 -6.40 -8.63
CA ALA A 19 0.70 -5.48 -8.06
C ALA A 19 2.14 -5.86 -8.48
N ILE A 20 2.47 -7.15 -8.49
CA ILE A 20 3.78 -7.65 -8.97
C ILE A 20 3.97 -7.31 -10.46
N ILE A 21 2.96 -7.55 -11.32
CA ILE A 21 3.04 -7.21 -12.75
C ILE A 21 3.19 -5.70 -12.95
N LEU A 22 2.46 -4.88 -12.20
CA LEU A 22 2.57 -3.42 -12.30
C LEU A 22 3.96 -2.92 -11.91
N ASN A 23 4.54 -3.48 -10.84
CA ASN A 23 5.92 -3.18 -10.45
C ASN A 23 6.93 -3.59 -11.53
N ASP A 24 6.76 -4.75 -12.17
CA ASP A 24 7.64 -5.17 -13.27
C ASP A 24 7.51 -4.22 -14.48
N ASN A 25 6.29 -3.74 -14.75
CA ASN A 25 6.03 -2.80 -15.84
C ASN A 25 6.62 -1.40 -15.63
N GLU A 26 7.02 -1.03 -14.41
CA GLU A 26 7.70 0.25 -14.18
C GLU A 26 9.03 0.37 -14.93
N LYS A 27 9.64 -0.74 -15.37
CA LYS A 27 10.82 -0.71 -16.25
C LYS A 27 10.53 -0.22 -17.68
N TYR A 28 9.26 -0.15 -18.05
CA TYR A 28 8.79 0.29 -19.38
C TYR A 28 8.03 1.63 -19.32
N LYS A 29 8.05 2.32 -18.17
CA LYS A 29 7.40 3.62 -18.04
C LYS A 29 8.09 4.66 -18.94
N ALA A 30 7.34 5.68 -19.35
CA ALA A 30 7.93 6.86 -20.00
C ALA A 30 8.84 7.62 -19.03
N ASP A 31 9.81 8.36 -19.56
CA ASP A 31 10.79 9.10 -18.75
C ASP A 31 10.10 10.14 -17.86
N GLU A 32 9.08 10.81 -18.40
CA GLU A 32 8.24 11.79 -17.72
C GLU A 32 7.22 11.18 -16.74
N SER A 33 6.96 9.87 -16.83
CA SER A 33 5.99 9.20 -15.96
C SER A 33 6.53 9.14 -14.53
N PRO A 34 5.69 9.42 -13.51
CA PRO A 34 6.10 9.23 -12.13
C PRO A 34 6.46 7.77 -11.88
N MET A 35 7.48 7.53 -11.06
CA MET A 35 7.80 6.17 -10.62
C MET A 35 6.83 5.77 -9.51
N ARG A 36 6.26 4.57 -9.66
CA ARG A 36 5.23 4.03 -8.77
C ARG A 36 5.73 2.77 -8.09
N LEU A 37 5.32 2.57 -6.84
CA LEU A 37 5.52 1.33 -6.11
C LEU A 37 4.16 0.73 -5.74
N PHE A 38 3.93 -0.54 -6.06
CA PHE A 38 2.70 -1.25 -5.75
C PHE A 38 2.96 -2.33 -4.69
N CYS A 39 2.56 -2.10 -3.44
CA CYS A 39 2.72 -3.09 -2.38
C CYS A 39 1.65 -4.19 -2.50
N THR A 40 2.01 -5.42 -2.15
CA THR A 40 1.07 -6.54 -2.08
C THR A 40 0.32 -6.56 -0.75
N ILE A 41 -0.86 -7.17 -0.74
CA ILE A 41 -1.67 -7.45 0.46
C ILE A 41 -0.85 -8.30 1.43
N GLY A 42 -0.17 -9.34 0.95
CA GLY A 42 0.67 -10.19 1.78
C GLY A 42 1.81 -9.44 2.49
N CYS A 43 2.35 -8.39 1.87
CA CYS A 43 3.39 -7.55 2.45
C CYS A 43 2.86 -6.65 3.59
N VAL A 44 1.64 -6.15 3.45
CA VAL A 44 1.13 -5.06 4.29
C VAL A 44 0.14 -5.57 5.33
N HIS A 45 -0.82 -6.41 4.96
CA HIS A 45 -1.94 -6.81 5.82
C HIS A 45 -1.53 -7.45 7.16
N PRO A 46 -0.52 -8.35 7.23
CA PRO A 46 -0.14 -9.01 8.49
C PRO A 46 0.35 -8.04 9.58
N THR A 47 0.74 -6.83 9.22
CA THR A 47 1.29 -5.83 10.14
C THR A 47 0.23 -4.83 10.61
N LEU A 48 -1.02 -4.97 10.19
CA LEU A 48 -2.11 -4.03 10.45
C LEU A 48 -3.06 -4.56 11.52
N ASP A 49 -2.44 -5.01 12.61
CA ASP A 49 -3.08 -5.54 13.81
C ASP A 49 -3.54 -4.38 14.69
N ASN A 50 -4.84 -4.37 15.04
CA ASN A 50 -5.46 -3.32 15.84
C ASN A 50 -5.32 -3.52 17.36
N VAL A 51 -4.77 -4.66 17.79
CA VAL A 51 -4.55 -5.01 19.20
C VAL A 51 -3.08 -4.81 19.56
N LYS A 52 -2.17 -5.16 18.66
CA LYS A 52 -0.72 -5.04 18.91
C LYS A 52 -0.23 -3.60 18.80
N SER A 53 0.80 -3.28 19.57
CA SER A 53 1.44 -1.97 19.50
C SER A 53 2.32 -1.85 18.26
N ILE A 54 2.52 -0.61 17.81
CA ILE A 54 3.42 -0.30 16.68
C ILE A 54 4.86 -0.78 16.89
N ILE A 55 5.31 -0.95 18.14
CA ILE A 55 6.65 -1.47 18.45
C ILE A 55 6.78 -2.92 17.94
N VAL A 56 5.69 -3.69 18.01
CA VAL A 56 5.65 -5.09 17.59
C VAL A 56 5.39 -5.23 16.10
N THR A 57 4.49 -4.42 15.54
CA THR A 57 4.04 -4.56 14.15
C THR A 57 4.92 -3.81 13.13
N TYR A 58 5.69 -2.81 13.57
CA TYR A 58 6.54 -2.03 12.68
C TYR A 58 7.76 -2.77 12.12
N PRO A 59 8.53 -3.54 12.91
CA PRO A 59 9.68 -4.27 12.37
C PRO A 59 9.35 -5.15 11.15
N PRO A 60 8.33 -6.04 11.19
CA PRO A 60 7.99 -6.84 10.01
C PRO A 60 7.46 -5.99 8.86
N PHE A 61 6.78 -4.86 9.12
CA PHE A 61 6.38 -3.94 8.06
C PHE A 61 7.59 -3.35 7.33
N ALA A 62 8.59 -2.88 8.09
CA ALA A 62 9.79 -2.30 7.52
C ALA A 62 10.61 -3.32 6.72
N GLU A 63 10.74 -4.55 7.24
CA GLU A 63 11.37 -5.68 6.53
C GLU A 63 10.64 -5.98 5.21
N ASN A 64 9.32 -6.12 5.24
CA ASN A 64 8.54 -6.39 4.03
C ASN A 64 8.67 -5.26 2.98
N MET A 65 8.71 -4.00 3.43
CA MET A 65 8.92 -2.86 2.52
C MET A 65 10.32 -2.88 1.88
N ASP A 66 11.36 -3.22 2.66
CA ASP A 66 12.72 -3.36 2.15
C ASP A 66 12.84 -4.53 1.14
N GLU A 67 12.17 -5.65 1.40
CA GLU A 67 12.07 -6.76 0.45
C GLU A 67 11.36 -6.35 -0.85
N MET A 68 10.28 -5.58 -0.75
CA MET A 68 9.56 -5.08 -1.94
C MET A 68 10.43 -4.18 -2.80
N LEU A 69 11.19 -3.26 -2.18
CA LEU A 69 12.14 -2.42 -2.90
C LEU A 69 13.23 -3.26 -3.58
N THR A 70 13.78 -4.24 -2.85
CA THR A 70 14.79 -5.16 -3.39
C THR A 70 14.28 -5.92 -4.60
N ARG A 71 13.02 -6.40 -4.57
CA ARG A 71 12.39 -7.12 -5.68
C ARG A 71 12.25 -6.28 -6.95
N ILE A 72 12.09 -4.97 -6.83
CA ILE A 72 12.03 -4.06 -7.99
C ILE A 72 13.41 -3.49 -8.36
N ASN A 73 14.50 -4.08 -7.85
CA ASN A 73 15.88 -3.63 -8.01
C ASN A 73 16.05 -2.16 -7.61
N ARG A 74 15.54 -1.80 -6.44
CA ARG A 74 15.70 -0.48 -5.82
C ARG A 74 16.18 -0.65 -4.39
N THR A 75 17.14 0.17 -3.98
CA THR A 75 17.72 0.14 -2.63
C THR A 75 17.17 1.25 -1.74
N LYS A 76 16.45 2.21 -2.34
CA LYS A 76 15.90 3.38 -1.67
C LYS A 76 14.60 3.79 -2.33
N LEU A 77 13.80 4.54 -1.59
CA LEU A 77 12.62 5.23 -2.11
C LEU A 77 12.97 6.42 -3.00
N GLU A 78 14.26 6.78 -3.13
CA GLU A 78 14.70 7.90 -3.99
C GLU A 78 14.16 7.71 -5.41
N ASN A 79 13.50 8.75 -5.92
CA ASN A 79 12.77 8.78 -7.18
C ASN A 79 11.39 8.11 -7.20
N ILE A 80 10.88 7.56 -6.09
CA ILE A 80 9.47 7.12 -6.01
C ILE A 80 8.60 8.35 -5.79
N ASP A 81 7.71 8.58 -6.73
CA ASP A 81 6.79 9.71 -6.69
C ASP A 81 5.49 9.35 -5.99
N MET A 82 5.06 8.10 -6.15
CA MET A 82 3.78 7.60 -5.65
C MET A 82 3.90 6.16 -5.17
N SER A 83 3.35 5.87 -3.99
CA SER A 83 3.28 4.53 -3.43
C SER A 83 1.82 4.11 -3.28
N PHE A 84 1.49 2.94 -3.79
CA PHE A 84 0.19 2.29 -3.69
C PHE A 84 0.30 1.10 -2.73
N PRO A 85 -0.11 1.23 -1.48
CA PRO A 85 -0.54 0.08 -0.72
C PRO A 85 -1.87 -0.45 -1.28
N GLN A 86 -1.80 -1.60 -1.94
CA GLN A 86 -2.96 -2.46 -2.18
C GLN A 86 -2.94 -3.48 -1.01
N LEU A 87 -3.99 -3.79 -0.25
CA LEU A 87 -5.42 -3.57 -0.28
C LEU A 87 -5.93 -4.03 1.08
N PHE A 88 -6.97 -3.41 1.61
CA PHE A 88 -7.59 -3.85 2.84
C PHE A 88 -8.83 -4.65 2.55
N HIS A 89 -8.78 -5.93 2.89
CA HIS A 89 -9.99 -6.73 3.07
C HIS A 89 -10.62 -6.33 4.41
N ILE A 90 -11.66 -5.51 4.33
CA ILE A 90 -12.66 -5.36 5.39
C ILE A 90 -13.98 -5.77 4.73
N ASN A 91 -14.58 -6.85 5.23
CA ASN A 91 -15.85 -7.37 4.73
C ASN A 91 -15.87 -7.69 3.21
N GLU A 92 -14.85 -8.39 2.68
CA GLU A 92 -14.83 -8.82 1.26
C GLU A 92 -14.71 -7.70 0.21
N HIS A 93 -14.39 -6.47 0.63
CA HIS A 93 -14.22 -5.34 -0.28
C HIS A 93 -12.76 -4.90 -0.41
N PHE A 94 -12.44 -4.32 -1.57
CA PHE A 94 -11.11 -3.89 -1.98
C PHE A 94 -11.10 -2.38 -2.24
N TYR A 95 -10.28 -1.64 -1.48
CA TYR A 95 -10.02 -0.21 -1.69
C TYR A 95 -8.51 0.10 -1.64
N LEU A 96 -8.10 1.19 -2.31
CA LEU A 96 -6.70 1.61 -2.38
C LEU A 96 -6.42 2.71 -1.35
N ILE A 97 -5.21 2.72 -0.82
CA ILE A 97 -4.64 3.92 -0.22
C ILE A 97 -3.46 4.32 -1.09
N CYS A 98 -3.40 5.58 -1.51
CA CYS A 98 -2.37 6.09 -2.40
C CYS A 98 -1.59 7.19 -1.67
N TYR A 99 -0.27 7.08 -1.62
CA TYR A 99 0.63 8.05 -1.01
C TYR A 99 1.38 8.80 -2.10
N ASN A 100 1.23 10.12 -2.15
CA ASN A 100 1.98 10.98 -3.04
C ASN A 100 3.20 11.51 -2.30
N LEU A 101 4.39 10.97 -2.59
CA LEU A 101 5.63 11.33 -1.89
C LEU A 101 6.16 12.70 -2.34
N LYS A 102 5.84 13.14 -3.56
CA LYS A 102 6.18 14.48 -4.08
C LYS A 102 5.37 15.59 -3.41
N ASN A 103 4.07 15.36 -3.24
CA ASN A 103 3.15 16.25 -2.54
C ASN A 103 2.62 15.51 -1.30
N PRO A 104 3.28 15.63 -0.13
CA PRO A 104 3.09 14.75 1.04
C PRO A 104 1.64 14.62 1.52
N THR A 105 0.90 13.74 0.87
CA THR A 105 -0.54 13.54 1.03
C THR A 105 -0.86 12.09 0.76
N TYR A 106 -1.99 11.62 1.28
CA TYR A 106 -2.52 10.33 0.91
C TYR A 106 -4.02 10.41 0.68
N GLU A 107 -4.51 9.55 -0.19
CA GLU A 107 -5.91 9.45 -0.57
C GLU A 107 -6.39 8.01 -0.42
N ILE A 108 -7.66 7.85 -0.05
CA ILE A 108 -8.34 6.55 -0.06
C ILE A 108 -9.23 6.53 -1.31
N ILE A 109 -9.01 5.56 -2.19
CA ILE A 109 -9.81 5.38 -3.40
C ILE A 109 -10.66 4.13 -3.20
N ASP A 110 -11.96 4.34 -3.06
CA ASP A 110 -12.96 3.29 -2.91
C ASP A 110 -13.99 3.44 -4.05
N ASN A 111 -14.29 2.33 -4.74
CA ASN A 111 -15.26 2.30 -5.84
C ASN A 111 -16.72 2.09 -5.36
N ILE A 112 -16.94 1.94 -4.06
CA ILE A 112 -18.28 1.97 -3.46
C ILE A 112 -18.59 3.42 -3.07
N ALA A 113 -19.74 3.93 -3.53
CA ALA A 113 -20.30 5.17 -3.01
C ALA A 113 -20.80 4.91 -1.57
N ARG A 114 -19.99 5.29 -0.58
CA ARG A 114 -20.32 5.16 0.83
C ARG A 114 -20.92 6.45 1.36
N GLU A 115 -22.04 6.33 2.06
CA GLU A 115 -22.66 7.44 2.80
C GLU A 115 -22.24 7.45 4.28
N ASP A 116 -21.71 6.33 4.78
CA ASP A 116 -21.25 6.17 6.16
C ASP A 116 -19.93 6.93 6.44
N ASP A 117 -19.70 7.20 7.74
CA ASP A 117 -18.45 7.80 8.21
C ASP A 117 -17.23 6.90 7.87
N PRO A 118 -16.12 7.45 7.33
CA PRO A 118 -14.94 6.68 6.96
C PRO A 118 -14.35 5.80 8.08
N LYS A 119 -14.49 6.19 9.36
CA LYS A 119 -14.05 5.37 10.49
C LYS A 119 -14.87 4.10 10.63
N ILE A 120 -16.15 4.14 10.27
CA ILE A 120 -17.04 2.97 10.23
C ILE A 120 -16.62 2.08 9.07
N CYS A 121 -16.36 2.65 7.90
CA CYS A 121 -16.05 1.89 6.69
C CYS A 121 -14.69 1.18 6.75
N TYR A 122 -13.66 1.89 7.25
CA TYR A 122 -12.27 1.44 7.15
C TYR A 122 -11.64 1.07 8.49
N GLY A 123 -12.29 1.39 9.61
CA GLY A 123 -11.78 1.12 10.95
C GLY A 123 -10.42 1.78 11.23
N GLN A 124 -9.56 1.09 11.98
CA GLN A 124 -8.23 1.59 12.37
C GLN A 124 -7.14 1.29 11.34
N LYS A 125 -7.45 0.44 10.36
CA LYS A 125 -6.49 -0.13 9.42
C LYS A 125 -5.74 0.93 8.59
N PRO A 126 -6.41 1.93 7.97
CA PRO A 126 -5.72 3.05 7.31
C PRO A 126 -4.79 3.82 8.24
N ARG A 127 -5.23 4.11 9.47
CA ARG A 127 -4.44 4.88 10.46
C ARG A 127 -3.18 4.12 10.89
N ILE A 128 -3.30 2.82 11.10
CA ILE A 128 -2.16 1.96 11.45
C ILE A 128 -1.16 1.95 10.30
N LEU A 129 -1.63 1.71 9.06
CA LEU A 129 -0.78 1.72 7.88
C LEU A 129 -0.07 3.07 7.70
N HIS A 130 -0.81 4.17 7.84
CA HIS A 130 -0.24 5.51 7.76
C HIS A 130 0.87 5.72 8.79
N SER A 131 0.64 5.30 10.04
CA SER A 131 1.64 5.40 11.10
C SER A 131 2.90 4.57 10.80
N HIS A 132 2.73 3.36 10.24
CA HIS A 132 3.84 2.51 9.84
C HIS A 132 4.63 3.11 8.68
N PHE A 133 3.92 3.56 7.63
CA PHE A 133 4.54 4.10 6.43
C PHE A 133 5.25 5.42 6.73
N VAL A 134 4.64 6.35 7.48
CA VAL A 134 5.31 7.60 7.92
C VAL A 134 6.57 7.30 8.72
N LYS A 135 6.52 6.34 9.66
CA LYS A 135 7.70 5.95 10.44
C LYS A 135 8.80 5.37 9.55
N TYR A 136 8.43 4.55 8.57
CA TYR A 136 9.35 3.99 7.59
C TYR A 136 9.97 5.08 6.70
N LEU A 137 9.17 6.01 6.17
CA LEU A 137 9.62 7.17 5.41
C LEU A 137 10.64 7.99 6.19
N LYS A 138 10.36 8.33 7.46
CA LYS A 138 11.27 9.06 8.34
C LYS A 138 12.58 8.30 8.56
N ALA A 139 12.52 6.98 8.77
CA ALA A 139 13.70 6.14 8.89
C ALA A 139 14.55 6.07 7.60
N LYS A 140 13.93 6.27 6.43
CA LYS A 140 14.59 6.38 5.12
C LYS A 140 14.97 7.82 4.73
N GLY A 141 14.79 8.80 5.61
CA GLY A 141 15.20 10.20 5.41
C GLY A 141 14.13 11.14 4.82
N TYR A 142 12.88 10.70 4.67
CA TYR A 142 11.76 11.53 4.20
C TYR A 142 11.08 12.23 5.39
N LEU A 143 11.61 13.39 5.78
CA LEU A 143 11.20 14.09 7.01
C LEU A 143 9.86 14.85 6.88
N CYS A 144 9.44 15.20 5.67
CA CYS A 144 8.30 16.09 5.41
C CYS A 144 6.95 15.39 5.24
N PHE A 145 6.87 14.05 5.42
CA PHE A 145 5.62 13.31 5.24
C PHE A 145 4.90 13.10 6.58
N GLY A 146 3.68 13.64 6.71
CA GLY A 146 2.81 13.45 7.87
C GLY A 146 3.03 14.43 9.04
N GLU A 147 3.22 15.71 8.73
CA GLU A 147 2.87 16.81 9.67
C GLU A 147 1.38 17.15 9.54
#